data_AF-A0A1Y3S7E7-F1
#
_entry.id   AF-A0A1Y3S7E7-F1
#
_cell.length_a   1.000
_cell.length_b   1.000
_cell.length_c   1.000
_cell.angle_alpha   90.00
_cell.angle_beta   90.00
_cell.angle_gamma   90.00
#
_symmetry.space_group_name_H-M   'P 1'
#
loop_
_entity.id
_entity.type
_entity.pdbx_description
1 polymer ?
#
loop_
_entity_poly.entity_id
_entity_poly.type
_entity_poly.pdbx_seq_one_letter_code
_entity_poly.pdbx_strand_id
1 'polypeptide(L)'
;MEIPKVFESEYRFCRILWENEPVKSSDLVRLCQEQLGWKPTTTYTVLRRLGDRGVLKNENTVVRSLVSREQVETAQIDEMVEKTFGGSLPAFVAAFTRSHKLSRAEVDEVQAMIDRFREEEHHD
;
A
#
# COMPACT_ATOMS: atom_id res chain seq x y z
N MET A 1 8.76 -12.43 -1.94
CA MET A 1 8.13 -12.54 -0.60
C MET A 1 6.75 -11.93 -0.75
N GLU A 2 5.69 -12.65 -0.41
CA GLU A 2 4.32 -12.12 -0.55
C GLU A 2 4.11 -11.02 0.48
N ILE A 3 3.64 -9.84 0.04
CA ILE A 3 3.36 -8.72 0.95
C ILE A 3 2.09 -9.06 1.74
N PRO A 4 2.14 -9.09 3.09
CA PRO A 4 0.97 -9.45 3.87
C PRO A 4 -0.17 -8.45 3.63
N LYS A 5 -1.39 -8.97 3.50
CA LYS A 5 -2.57 -8.13 3.31
C LYS A 5 -2.75 -7.15 4.47
N VAL A 6 -2.87 -5.86 4.15
CA VAL A 6 -3.21 -4.78 5.09
C VAL A 6 -4.62 -4.31 4.80
N PHE A 7 -5.51 -4.37 5.80
CA PHE A 7 -6.90 -3.91 5.65
C PHE A 7 -7.01 -2.38 5.80
N GLU A 8 -8.08 -1.78 5.30
CA GLU A 8 -8.28 -0.30 5.29
C GLU A 8 -8.01 0.38 6.65
N SER A 9 -8.56 -0.15 7.75
CA SER A 9 -8.33 0.42 9.09
C SER A 9 -6.88 0.28 9.54
N GLU A 10 -6.22 -0.81 9.14
CA GLU A 10 -4.82 -1.09 9.46
C GLU A 10 -3.87 -0.27 8.59
N TYR A 11 -4.26 0.02 7.35
CA TYR A 11 -3.51 0.88 6.45
C TYR A 11 -3.42 2.29 7.03
N ARG A 12 -4.51 2.82 7.60
CA ARG A 12 -4.50 4.10 8.32
C ARG A 12 -3.54 4.10 9.51
N PHE A 13 -3.47 3.00 10.25
CA PHE A 13 -2.47 2.82 11.31
C PHE A 13 -1.04 2.78 10.73
N CYS A 14 -0.82 2.04 9.64
CA CYS A 14 0.49 1.93 9.00
C CYS A 14 0.97 3.28 8.47
N ARG A 15 0.09 4.16 7.98
CA ARG A 15 0.46 5.53 7.60
C ARG A 15 1.07 6.32 8.76
N ILE A 16 0.44 6.27 9.93
CA ILE A 16 0.95 6.91 11.14
C ILE A 16 2.33 6.31 11.51
N LEU A 17 2.46 4.98 11.42
CA LEU A 17 3.73 4.31 11.67
C LEU A 17 4.83 4.76 10.69
N TRP A 18 4.61 4.70 9.38
CA TRP A 18 5.59 5.08 8.36
C TRP A 18 6.07 6.53 8.49
N GLU A 19 5.21 7.44 8.96
CA GLU A 19 5.56 8.85 9.17
C GLU A 19 6.39 9.09 10.44
N ASN A 20 6.35 8.18 11.42
CA ASN A 20 6.93 8.40 12.75
C ASN A 20 8.00 7.37 13.12
N GLU A 21 8.18 6.30 12.34
CA GLU A 21 9.07 5.20 12.70
C GLU A 21 10.56 5.57 12.69
N PRO A 22 11.38 4.96 13.56
CA PRO A 22 11.00 4.08 14.66
C PRO A 22 10.34 4.85 15.82
N VAL A 23 9.24 4.31 16.38
CA VAL A 23 8.39 5.03 17.35
C VAL A 23 7.98 4.15 18.52
N LYS A 24 7.83 4.71 19.73
CA LYS A 24 7.35 3.92 20.87
C LYS A 24 5.89 3.54 20.70
N SER A 25 5.52 2.35 21.15
CA SER A 25 4.13 1.88 21.11
C SER A 25 3.17 2.78 21.89
N SER A 26 3.64 3.45 22.96
CA SER A 26 2.87 4.45 23.69
C SER A 26 2.57 5.70 22.86
N ASP A 27 3.54 6.14 22.06
CA ASP A 27 3.37 7.32 21.21
C ASP A 27 2.44 7.01 20.03
N LEU A 28 2.54 5.80 19.46
CA LEU A 28 1.56 5.33 18.47
C LEU A 28 0.14 5.26 19.03
N VAL A 29 -0.04 4.82 20.27
CA VAL A 29 -1.35 4.82 20.94
C VAL A 29 -1.91 6.23 21.01
N ARG A 30 -1.09 7.21 21.44
CA ARG A 30 -1.49 8.62 21.49
C ARG A 30 -1.84 9.16 20.09
N LEU A 31 -0.99 8.93 19.09
CA LEU A 31 -1.22 9.40 17.72
C LEU A 31 -2.49 8.76 17.11
N CYS A 32 -2.73 7.47 17.34
CA CYS A 32 -3.95 6.81 16.87
C CYS A 32 -5.20 7.31 17.60
N GLN A 33 -5.09 7.68 18.87
CA GLN A 33 -6.19 8.31 19.59
C GLN A 33 -6.50 9.70 19.01
N GLU A 34 -5.48 10.51 18.75
CA GLU A 34 -5.62 11.87 18.20
C GLU A 34 -6.14 11.87 16.76
N GLN A 35 -5.58 11.02 15.90
CA GLN A 35 -5.85 11.05 14.45
C GLN A 35 -6.96 10.09 14.01
N LEU A 36 -7.15 8.97 14.70
CA LEU A 36 -8.13 7.94 14.32
C LEU A 36 -9.27 7.79 15.35
N GLY A 37 -9.20 8.48 16.49
CA GLY A 37 -10.19 8.36 17.57
C GLY A 37 -10.17 7.00 18.27
N TRP A 38 -9.08 6.23 18.13
CA TRP A 38 -9.01 4.87 18.66
C TRP A 38 -8.80 4.85 20.17
N LYS A 39 -9.46 3.88 20.83
CA LYS A 39 -9.11 3.51 22.21
C LYS A 39 -7.75 2.81 22.22
N PRO A 40 -6.96 2.91 23.32
CA PRO A 40 -5.68 2.21 23.43
C PRO A 40 -5.75 0.71 23.13
N THR A 41 -6.82 0.04 23.56
CA THR A 41 -7.04 -1.40 23.31
C THR A 41 -7.14 -1.73 21.82
N THR A 42 -7.75 -0.86 21.02
CA THR A 42 -7.85 -1.03 19.56
C THR A 42 -6.46 -0.95 18.94
N THR A 43 -5.67 0.04 19.30
CA THR A 43 -4.31 0.21 18.78
C THR A 43 -3.42 -0.99 19.10
N TYR A 44 -3.45 -1.49 20.34
CA TYR A 44 -2.68 -2.69 20.70
C TYR A 44 -3.16 -3.95 19.98
N THR A 45 -4.48 -4.07 19.74
CA THR A 45 -5.02 -5.20 18.96
C THR A 45 -4.53 -5.17 17.52
N VAL A 46 -4.55 -3.99 16.88
CA VAL A 46 -4.06 -3.80 15.51
C VAL A 46 -2.55 -4.03 15.44
N LEU A 47 -1.78 -3.47 16.38
CA LEU A 47 -0.34 -3.67 16.48
C LEU A 47 -0.01 -5.16 16.56
N ARG A 48 -0.70 -5.93 17.41
CA ARG A 48 -0.51 -7.37 17.52
C ARG A 48 -0.84 -8.09 16.21
N ARG A 49 -1.99 -7.82 15.60
CA ARG A 49 -2.41 -8.48 14.34
C ARG A 49 -1.47 -8.20 13.16
N LEU A 50 -0.92 -6.99 13.09
CA LEU A 50 0.08 -6.62 12.09
C LEU A 50 1.43 -7.26 12.38
N GLY A 51 1.83 -7.35 13.65
CA GLY A 51 3.02 -8.09 14.08
C GLY A 51 2.93 -9.59 13.76
N ASP A 52 1.79 -10.23 14.06
CA ASP A 52 1.56 -11.65 13.80
C ASP A 52 1.62 -11.98 12.30
N ARG A 53 1.29 -11.02 11.42
CA ARG A 53 1.40 -11.15 9.95
C ARG A 53 2.74 -10.70 9.37
N GLY A 54 3.66 -10.21 10.20
CA GLY A 54 4.96 -9.74 9.73
C GLY A 54 4.92 -8.40 8.97
N VAL A 55 3.90 -7.56 9.19
CA VAL A 55 3.82 -6.21 8.62
C VAL A 55 4.69 -5.22 9.39
N LEU A 56 4.86 -5.45 10.68
CA LEU A 56 5.65 -4.62 11.58
C LEU A 56 6.35 -5.47 12.63
N LYS A 57 7.30 -4.85 13.33
CA LYS A 57 7.97 -5.43 14.49
C LYS A 57 7.89 -4.48 15.66
N ASN A 58 7.54 -5.00 16.84
CA ASN A 58 7.62 -4.27 18.10
C ASN A 58 8.67 -4.93 19.00
N GLU A 59 9.79 -4.27 19.23
CA GLU A 59 10.90 -4.74 20.07
C GLU A 59 11.19 -3.72 21.15
N ASN A 60 11.22 -4.15 22.41
CA ASN A 60 11.48 -3.26 23.55
C ASN A 60 10.59 -1.99 23.55
N THR A 61 9.31 -2.15 23.18
CA THR A 61 8.32 -1.07 23.02
C THR A 61 8.55 -0.12 21.83
N VAL A 62 9.55 -0.37 20.99
CA VAL A 62 9.82 0.40 19.77
C VAL A 62 9.28 -0.35 18.57
N VAL A 63 8.46 0.33 17.78
CA VAL A 63 7.76 -0.21 16.62
C VAL A 63 8.41 0.32 15.34
N ARG A 64 8.64 -0.58 14.40
CA ARG A 64 9.12 -0.33 13.03
C ARG A 64 8.33 -1.16 12.03
N SER A 65 8.15 -0.65 10.82
CA SER A 65 7.56 -1.39 9.71
C SER A 65 8.55 -2.46 9.20
N LEU A 66 8.00 -3.55 8.69
CA LEU A 66 8.74 -4.58 7.95
C LEU A 66 8.40 -4.54 6.45
N VAL A 67 7.36 -3.79 6.09
CA VAL A 67 6.94 -3.51 4.72
C VAL A 67 6.80 -2.02 4.52
N SER A 68 7.25 -1.53 3.37
CA SER A 68 7.12 -0.12 3.00
C SER A 68 5.69 0.19 2.54
N ARG A 69 5.37 1.49 2.53
CA ARG A 69 4.11 1.99 1.97
C ARG A 69 3.93 1.57 0.52
N GLU A 70 4.97 1.76 -0.30
CA GLU A 70 4.97 1.42 -1.72
C GLU A 70 4.69 -0.08 -1.93
N GLN A 71 5.32 -0.96 -1.16
CA GLN A 71 5.09 -2.40 -1.25
C GLN A 71 3.63 -2.77 -0.98
N VAL A 72 3.01 -2.15 0.03
CA VAL A 72 1.60 -2.38 0.36
C VAL A 72 0.67 -1.82 -0.72
N GLU A 73 0.95 -0.63 -1.24
CA GLU A 73 0.16 0.00 -2.30
C GLU A 73 0.22 -0.80 -3.61
N THR A 74 1.40 -1.22 -4.04
CA THR A 74 1.57 -2.08 -5.23
C THR A 74 0.82 -3.40 -5.06
N ALA A 75 0.99 -4.08 -3.91
CA ALA A 75 0.30 -5.35 -3.67
C ALA A 75 -1.24 -5.21 -3.65
N GLN A 76 -1.77 -4.08 -3.16
CA GLN A 76 -3.21 -3.79 -3.21
C GLN A 76 -3.71 -3.53 -4.63
N ILE A 77 -2.94 -2.83 -5.47
CA ILE A 77 -3.27 -2.60 -6.88
C ILE A 77 -3.27 -3.93 -7.63
N ASP A 78 -2.24 -4.76 -7.44
CA ASP A 78 -2.15 -6.08 -8.08
C ASP A 78 -3.33 -6.97 -7.67
N GLU A 79 -3.66 -7.02 -6.37
CA GLU A 79 -4.83 -7.78 -5.88
C GLU A 79 -6.14 -7.25 -6.48
N MET A 80 -6.30 -5.93 -6.62
CA MET A 80 -7.48 -5.31 -7.24
C MET A 80 -7.58 -5.67 -8.72
N VAL A 81 -6.47 -5.58 -9.46
CA VAL A 81 -6.41 -5.88 -10.88
C VAL A 81 -6.73 -7.35 -11.13
N GLU A 82 -6.15 -8.24 -10.33
CA GLU A 82 -6.43 -9.67 -10.39
C GLU A 82 -7.92 -9.96 -10.12
N LYS A 83 -8.48 -9.44 -9.03
CA LYS A 83 -9.87 -9.74 -8.62
C LYS A 83 -10.94 -9.13 -9.51
N THR A 84 -10.69 -7.93 -10.05
CA THR A 84 -11.72 -7.16 -10.76
C THR A 84 -11.62 -7.34 -12.27
N PHE A 85 -10.40 -7.51 -12.79
CA PHE A 85 -10.12 -7.56 -14.23
C PHE A 85 -9.46 -8.88 -14.66
N GLY A 86 -9.33 -9.86 -13.75
CA GLY A 86 -8.73 -11.16 -14.05
C GLY A 86 -7.26 -11.03 -14.48
N GLY A 87 -6.54 -10.08 -13.90
CA GLY A 87 -5.13 -9.82 -14.23
C GLY A 87 -4.93 -9.07 -15.56
N SER A 88 -6.00 -8.72 -16.27
CA SER A 88 -5.92 -8.11 -17.60
C SER A 88 -5.65 -6.60 -17.52
N LEU A 89 -4.38 -6.22 -17.70
CA LEU A 89 -3.98 -4.82 -17.83
C LEU A 89 -4.76 -4.07 -18.93
N PRO A 90 -4.98 -4.63 -20.16
CA PRO A 90 -5.81 -3.97 -21.16
C PRO A 90 -7.25 -3.71 -20.69
N ALA A 91 -7.86 -4.66 -19.96
CA ALA A 91 -9.21 -4.48 -19.44
C ALA A 91 -9.28 -3.39 -18.37
N PHE A 92 -8.26 -3.31 -17.49
CA PHE A 92 -8.12 -2.24 -16.51
C PHE A 92 -8.01 -0.86 -17.18
N VAL A 93 -7.10 -0.70 -18.14
CA VAL A 93 -6.91 0.57 -18.87
C VAL A 93 -8.17 0.95 -19.66
N ALA A 94 -8.84 -0.01 -20.30
CA ALA A 94 -10.09 0.23 -21.00
C ALA A 94 -11.22 0.66 -20.05
N ALA A 95 -11.27 0.13 -18.83
CA ALA A 95 -12.23 0.57 -17.82
C ALA A 95 -11.92 1.99 -17.33
N PHE A 96 -10.66 2.30 -17.06
CA PHE A 96 -10.22 3.62 -16.61
C PHE A 96 -10.58 4.72 -17.61
N THR A 97 -10.32 4.49 -18.91
CA THR A 97 -10.56 5.46 -19.99
C THR A 97 -12.04 5.66 -20.34
N ARG A 98 -12.94 4.76 -19.91
CA ARG A 98 -14.39 4.96 -20.02
C ARG A 98 -14.92 5.97 -19.01
N SER A 99 -14.35 5.99 -17.81
CA SER A 99 -14.77 6.89 -16.72
C SER A 99 -14.01 8.21 -16.72
N HIS A 100 -12.79 8.24 -17.28
CA HIS A 100 -11.95 9.43 -17.36
C HIS A 100 -11.45 9.66 -18.78
N LYS A 101 -11.70 10.85 -19.32
CA LYS A 101 -11.07 11.26 -20.59
C LYS A 101 -9.61 11.59 -20.32
N LEU A 102 -8.71 10.88 -20.98
CA LEU A 102 -7.29 11.21 -20.99
C LEU A 102 -7.06 12.43 -21.88
N SER A 103 -6.22 13.33 -21.40
CA SER A 103 -5.62 14.38 -22.21
C SER A 103 -4.63 13.78 -23.20
N ARG A 104 -4.31 14.55 -24.25
CA ARG A 104 -3.32 14.13 -25.24
C ARG A 104 -1.94 13.88 -24.61
N ALA A 105 -1.55 14.72 -23.64
CA ALA A 105 -0.29 14.57 -22.92
C ALA A 105 -0.22 13.24 -22.14
N GLU A 106 -1.29 12.87 -21.43
CA GLU A 106 -1.35 11.59 -20.71
C GLU A 106 -1.29 10.38 -21.67
N VAL A 107 -1.94 10.47 -22.84
CA VAL A 107 -1.86 9.42 -23.85
C VAL A 107 -0.43 9.28 -24.38
N ASP A 108 0.24 10.39 -24.68
CA ASP A 108 1.61 10.39 -25.19
C ASP A 108 2.59 9.84 -24.14
N GLU A 109 2.40 10.16 -22.85
CA GLU A 109 3.21 9.61 -21.75
C GLU A 109 3.04 8.09 -21.60
N VAL A 110 1.80 7.60 -21.62
CA VAL A 110 1.51 6.15 -21.54
C VAL A 110 2.08 5.42 -22.76
N GLN A 111 1.97 6.00 -23.96
CA GLN A 111 2.56 5.43 -25.17
C GLN A 111 4.08 5.33 -25.05
N ALA A 112 4.74 6.40 -24.57
CA ALA A 112 6.19 6.39 -24.34
C ALA A 112 6.61 5.34 -23.29
N MET A 113 5.79 5.07 -22.27
CA MET A 113 6.04 3.98 -21.33
C MET A 113 6.03 2.62 -22.04
N ILE A 114 5.00 2.35 -22.87
CA ILE A 114 4.87 1.10 -23.63
C ILE A 114 6.06 0.89 -24.57
N ASP A 115 6.49 1.95 -25.25
CA ASP A 115 7.61 1.86 -26.19
C ASP A 115 8.94 1.58 -25.48
N ARG A 116 9.20 2.19 -24.31
CA ARG A 116 10.36 1.85 -23.47
C ARG A 116 10.35 0.38 -23.03
N PHE A 117 9.21 -0.13 -22.57
CA PHE A 117 9.07 -1.55 -22.18
C PHE A 117 9.40 -2.50 -23.34
N ARG A 118 8.99 -2.17 -24.57
CA ARG A 118 9.32 -2.98 -25.76
C ARG A 118 10.80 -2.97 -26.07
N GLU A 119 11.47 -1.82 -25.93
CA GLU A 119 12.91 -1.71 -26.15
C GLU A 119 13.72 -2.52 -25.12
N GLU A 120 13.26 -2.56 -23.87
CA GLU A 120 13.86 -3.36 -22.79
C GLU A 120 13.69 -4.87 -23.03
N GLU A 121 12.52 -5.34 -23.47
CA GLU A 121 12.30 -6.76 -23.83
C GLU A 121 13.15 -7.25 -25.02
N HIS A 122 13.65 -6.35 -25.86
CA HIS A 122 14.50 -6.69 -27.00
C HIS A 122 16.00 -6.74 -26.64
N HIS A 123 16.38 -6.44 -25.38
CA HIS A 123 17.77 -6.45 -24.91
C HIS A 123 18.12 -7.60 -23.95
N ASP A 124 17.15 -8.45 -23.60
CA ASP A 124 17.32 -9.73 -22.89
C ASP A 124 17.21 -10.94 -23.86
#